data_AF-A0A3A8WH85-F1
#
_entry.id   AF-A0A3A8WH85-F1
#
_cell.length_a   1.000
_cell.length_b   1.000
_cell.length_c   1.000
_cell.angle_alpha   90.00
_cell.angle_beta   90.00
_cell.angle_gamma   90.00
#
_symmetry.space_group_name_H-M   'P 1'
#
loop_
_entity.id
_entity.type
_entity.pdbx_description
1 polymer ?
#
loop_
_entity_poly.entity_id
_entity_poly.type
_entity_poly.pdbx_seq_one_letter_code
_entity_poly.pdbx_strand_id
1 'polypeptide(L)'
;MAISVPVPKDLSGIKTKVALNLTKRQIICFSGAALVGVPLYFLTKGVLGTQGAALIMVGAMLPFFFLAMYEKDGFPAEKILYFMLRQKVLTPGIRPYKSENLYKQLEEREKIRREVCFLEQKAKGGGGKAKTAGK
;
A
#
# COMPACT_ATOMS: atom_id res chain seq x y z
N MET A 1 12.90 -24.17 42.73
CA MET A 1 13.49 -24.58 41.44
C MET A 1 12.82 -23.75 40.35
N ALA A 2 13.54 -22.85 39.70
CA ALA A 2 12.99 -22.07 38.59
C ALA A 2 12.86 -22.99 37.37
N ILE A 3 11.64 -23.21 36.90
CA ILE A 3 11.36 -23.98 35.69
C ILE A 3 11.63 -23.03 34.51
N SER A 4 12.84 -23.10 33.96
CA SER A 4 13.16 -22.42 32.71
C SER A 4 12.49 -23.17 31.56
N VAL A 5 11.29 -22.72 31.20
CA VAL A 5 10.66 -23.13 29.95
C VAL A 5 11.55 -22.61 28.81
N PRO A 6 12.05 -23.46 27.89
CA PRO A 6 12.84 -23.00 26.78
C PRO A 6 11.94 -22.20 25.84
N VAL A 7 11.94 -20.88 26.00
CA VAL A 7 11.30 -19.97 25.06
C VAL A 7 12.17 -19.95 23.79
N PRO A 8 11.64 -20.37 22.63
CA PRO A 8 12.37 -20.27 21.38
C PRO A 8 12.71 -18.80 21.12
N LYS A 9 13.97 -18.53 20.75
CA LYS A 9 14.51 -17.18 20.58
C LYS A 9 13.75 -16.33 19.54
N ASP A 10 13.02 -16.97 18.64
CA ASP A 10 12.25 -16.32 17.57
C ASP A 10 10.81 -16.83 17.49
N LEU A 11 9.88 -16.11 18.12
CA LEU A 11 8.43 -16.32 18.01
C LEU A 11 7.88 -15.95 16.62
N SER A 12 8.63 -15.13 15.86
CA SER A 12 8.30 -14.62 14.53
C SER A 12 8.37 -15.68 13.41
N GLY A 13 9.00 -16.84 13.67
CA GLY A 13 9.07 -17.97 12.74
C GLY A 13 7.86 -18.89 12.75
N ILE A 14 6.91 -18.70 13.68
CA ILE A 14 5.72 -19.55 13.80
C ILE A 14 4.74 -19.20 12.68
N LYS A 15 4.82 -19.96 11.59
CA LYS A 15 3.83 -19.89 10.50
C LYS A 15 2.49 -20.43 11.00
N THR A 16 1.46 -19.60 10.95
CA THR A 16 0.09 -20.03 11.27
C THR A 16 -0.38 -21.06 10.23
N LYS A 17 -0.41 -22.33 10.63
CA LYS A 17 -0.95 -23.44 9.83
C LYS A 17 -2.47 -23.44 10.02
N VAL A 18 -3.22 -23.33 8.92
CA VAL A 18 -4.67 -23.05 9.01
C VAL A 18 -5.49 -24.32 8.81
N ALA A 19 -5.09 -25.17 7.88
CA ALA A 19 -5.69 -26.48 7.65
C ALA A 19 -4.62 -27.44 7.13
N LEU A 20 -4.69 -28.72 7.53
CA LEU A 20 -3.84 -29.82 7.00
C LEU A 20 -2.33 -29.57 7.03
N ASN A 21 -1.82 -28.92 8.08
CA ASN A 21 -0.40 -28.54 8.19
C ASN A 21 0.12 -27.54 7.12
N LEU A 22 -0.77 -26.96 6.31
CA LEU A 22 -0.42 -26.04 5.23
C LEU A 22 -0.66 -24.57 5.62
N THR A 23 0.14 -23.69 5.03
CA THR A 23 0.01 -22.23 5.17
C THR A 23 -1.10 -21.71 4.25
N LYS A 24 -1.72 -20.57 4.58
CA LYS A 24 -2.79 -19.95 3.76
C LYS A 24 -2.39 -19.79 2.28
N ARG A 25 -1.11 -19.48 2.03
CA ARG A 25 -0.54 -19.26 0.69
C ARG A 25 -0.45 -20.54 -0.12
N GLN A 26 -0.07 -21.64 0.52
CA GLN A 26 -0.05 -22.95 -0.11
C GLN A 26 -1.47 -23.34 -0.56
N ILE A 27 -2.50 -23.07 0.24
CA ILE A 27 -3.89 -23.37 -0.13
C ILE A 27 -4.33 -22.57 -1.36
N ILE A 28 -4.07 -21.27 -1.39
CA ILE A 28 -4.42 -20.40 -2.53
C ILE A 28 -3.67 -20.81 -3.79
N CYS A 29 -2.40 -21.16 -3.67
CA CYS A 29 -1.60 -21.51 -4.83
C CYS A 29 -1.91 -22.93 -5.34
N PHE A 30 -2.17 -23.88 -4.44
CA PHE A 30 -2.63 -25.22 -4.81
C PHE A 30 -4.04 -25.21 -5.42
N SER A 31 -4.94 -24.33 -4.95
CA SER A 31 -6.25 -24.18 -5.58
C SER A 31 -6.13 -23.63 -7.00
N GLY A 32 -5.29 -22.60 -7.21
CA GLY A 32 -4.96 -22.10 -8.55
C GLY A 32 -4.30 -23.16 -9.45
N ALA A 33 -3.34 -23.91 -8.91
CA ALA A 33 -2.66 -24.98 -9.64
C ALA A 33 -3.62 -26.10 -10.05
N ALA A 34 -4.56 -26.48 -9.17
CA ALA A 34 -5.59 -27.47 -9.48
C ALA A 34 -6.56 -26.96 -10.56
N LEU A 35 -7.00 -25.70 -10.45
CA LEU A 35 -7.88 -25.06 -11.43
C LEU A 35 -7.26 -24.97 -12.83
N VAL A 36 -5.94 -24.78 -12.93
CA VAL A 36 -5.25 -24.74 -14.22
C VAL A 36 -4.89 -26.14 -14.70
N GLY A 37 -4.31 -26.98 -13.83
CA GLY A 37 -3.76 -28.28 -14.19
C GLY A 37 -4.83 -29.33 -14.53
N VAL A 38 -5.97 -29.35 -13.83
CA VAL A 38 -7.03 -30.33 -14.11
C VAL A 38 -7.65 -30.12 -15.50
N PRO A 39 -8.10 -28.91 -15.89
CA PRO A 39 -8.56 -28.67 -17.26
C PRO A 39 -7.48 -28.94 -18.31
N LEU A 40 -6.22 -28.56 -18.05
CA LEU A 40 -5.11 -28.84 -18.96
C LEU A 40 -4.92 -30.34 -19.20
N TYR A 41 -5.06 -31.16 -18.16
CA TYR A 41 -4.96 -32.61 -18.29
C TYR A 41 -6.09 -33.18 -19.15
N PHE A 42 -7.34 -32.78 -18.94
CA PHE A 42 -8.46 -33.26 -19.75
C PHE A 42 -8.34 -32.88 -21.23
N LEU A 43 -7.84 -31.67 -21.52
CA LEU A 43 -7.60 -31.19 -22.89
C LEU A 43 -6.44 -31.93 -23.57
N THR A 44 -5.33 -32.17 -22.85
CA THR A 44 -4.11 -32.76 -23.43
C THR A 44 -4.15 -34.29 -23.48
N LYS A 45 -4.94 -34.95 -22.62
CA LYS A 45 -5.10 -36.41 -22.59
C LYS A 45 -5.59 -36.98 -23.93
N GLY A 46 -6.41 -36.22 -24.67
CA GLY A 46 -6.93 -36.64 -25.98
C GLY A 46 -5.90 -36.65 -27.11
N VAL A 47 -4.83 -35.86 -26.99
CA VAL A 47 -3.86 -35.63 -28.10
C VAL A 47 -2.53 -36.33 -27.83
N LEU A 48 -2.04 -36.32 -26.58
CA LEU A 48 -0.67 -36.69 -26.22
C LEU A 48 -0.57 -37.96 -25.36
N GLY A 49 -1.69 -38.66 -25.16
CA GLY A 49 -1.78 -39.83 -24.30
C GLY A 49 -1.65 -39.49 -22.80
N THR A 50 -1.89 -40.48 -21.95
CA THR A 50 -1.97 -40.28 -20.49
C THR A 50 -0.63 -39.87 -19.87
N GLN A 51 0.48 -40.42 -20.34
CA GLN A 51 1.82 -40.09 -19.84
C GLN A 51 2.28 -38.68 -20.25
N GLY A 52 2.06 -38.30 -21.51
CA GLY A 52 2.39 -36.96 -22.00
C GLY A 52 1.57 -35.86 -21.32
N ALA A 53 0.27 -36.09 -21.16
CA ALA A 53 -0.62 -35.18 -20.45
C ALA A 53 -0.24 -35.00 -18.96
N ALA A 54 0.20 -36.07 -18.30
CA ALA A 54 0.66 -36.00 -16.90
C ALA A 54 1.94 -35.17 -16.75
N LEU A 55 2.91 -35.31 -17.67
CA LEU A 55 4.12 -34.49 -17.66
C LEU A 55 3.82 -33.01 -17.89
N ILE A 56 2.91 -32.70 -18.80
CA ILE A 56 2.47 -31.32 -19.06
C ILE A 56 1.74 -30.75 -17.84
N MET A 57 0.88 -31.54 -17.19
CA MET A 57 0.19 -31.15 -15.97
C MET A 57 1.18 -30.77 -14.86
N VAL A 58 2.20 -31.59 -14.62
CA VAL A 58 3.24 -31.30 -13.62
C VAL A 58 4.04 -30.06 -14.01
N GLY A 59 4.42 -29.93 -15.28
CA GLY A 59 5.13 -28.76 -15.79
C GLY A 59 4.33 -27.46 -15.60
N ALA A 60 3.01 -27.50 -15.81
CA ALA A 60 2.12 -26.37 -15.59
C ALA A 60 1.92 -26.02 -14.11
N MET A 61 1.96 -27.00 -13.21
CA MET A 61 1.84 -26.78 -11.76
C MET A 61 3.13 -26.25 -11.11
N LEU A 62 4.29 -26.56 -11.68
CA LEU A 62 5.62 -26.19 -11.21
C LEU A 62 5.82 -24.67 -10.95
N PRO A 63 5.41 -23.75 -11.85
CA PRO A 63 5.51 -22.31 -11.59
C PRO A 63 4.62 -21.84 -10.44
N PHE A 64 3.44 -22.44 -10.25
CA PHE A 64 2.59 -22.15 -9.10
C PHE A 64 3.24 -22.66 -7.81
N PHE A 65 3.85 -23.85 -7.83
CA PHE A 65 4.56 -24.35 -6.67
C PHE A 65 5.70 -23.42 -6.22
N PHE A 66 6.47 -22.86 -7.16
CA PHE A 66 7.48 -21.86 -6.83
C PHE A 66 6.88 -20.61 -6.19
N LEU A 67 5.76 -20.10 -6.67
CA LEU A 67 5.07 -18.97 -6.04
C LEU A 67 4.57 -19.29 -4.62
N ALA A 68 4.13 -20.53 -4.38
CA ALA A 68 3.70 -21.00 -3.07
C ALA A 68 4.87 -21.08 -2.06
N MET A 69 6.07 -21.45 -2.54
CA MET A 69 7.28 -21.60 -1.72
C MET A 69 8.12 -20.32 -1.66
N TYR A 70 7.87 -19.33 -2.52
CA TYR A 70 8.66 -18.12 -2.61
C TYR A 70 8.42 -17.19 -1.42
N GLU A 71 9.33 -17.28 -0.46
CA GLU A 71 9.49 -16.31 0.62
C GLU A 71 10.88 -15.70 0.48
N LYS A 72 10.96 -14.38 0.26
CA LYS A 72 12.21 -13.64 0.39
C LYS A 72 12.14 -12.76 1.62
N ASP A 73 13.12 -12.91 2.51
CA ASP A 73 13.28 -12.08 3.72
C ASP A 73 12.01 -12.03 4.60
N GLY A 74 11.24 -13.13 4.64
CA GLY A 74 9.96 -13.22 5.36
C GLY A 74 8.75 -12.57 4.67
N PHE A 75 8.94 -11.92 3.52
CA PHE A 75 7.86 -11.34 2.72
C PHE A 75 7.40 -12.28 1.60
N PRO A 76 6.07 -12.48 1.43
CA PRO A 76 5.53 -13.20 0.28
C PRO A 76 5.70 -12.43 -1.02
N ALA A 77 5.68 -13.18 -2.12
CA ALA A 77 5.58 -12.65 -3.48
C ALA A 77 4.43 -11.63 -3.66
N GLU A 78 3.25 -11.90 -3.09
CA GLU A 78 2.09 -10.98 -3.14
C GLU A 78 2.41 -9.59 -2.58
N LYS A 79 3.16 -9.55 -1.47
CA LYS A 79 3.50 -8.29 -0.79
C LYS A 79 4.59 -7.55 -1.53
N ILE A 80 5.53 -8.28 -2.13
CA ILE A 80 6.54 -7.71 -3.02
C ILE A 80 5.87 -7.11 -4.26
N LEU A 81 4.91 -7.83 -4.87
CA LEU A 81 4.13 -7.34 -6.00
C LEU A 81 3.29 -6.13 -5.63
N TYR A 82 2.65 -6.14 -4.46
CA TYR A 82 1.89 -5.01 -3.95
C TYR A 82 2.78 -3.77 -3.80
N PHE A 83 3.98 -3.90 -3.23
CA PHE A 83 4.92 -2.79 -3.13
C PHE A 83 5.41 -2.31 -4.50
N MET A 84 5.68 -3.24 -5.41
CA MET A 84 6.08 -2.90 -6.78
C MET A 84 4.99 -2.11 -7.51
N LEU A 85 3.74 -2.55 -7.43
CA LEU A 85 2.59 -1.86 -8.00
C LEU A 85 2.34 -0.51 -7.32
N ARG A 86 2.40 -0.47 -6.00
CA ARG A 86 2.22 0.76 -5.22
C ARG A 86 3.24 1.81 -5.64
N GLN A 87 4.51 1.44 -5.72
CA GLN A 87 5.59 2.34 -6.08
C GLN A 87 5.55 2.76 -7.56
N LYS A 88 5.22 1.84 -8.46
CA LYS A 88 5.24 2.13 -9.91
C LYS A 88 3.99 2.83 -10.42
N VAL A 89 2.82 2.54 -9.84
CA VAL A 89 1.51 2.94 -10.42
C VAL A 89 0.73 3.86 -9.49
N LEU A 90 0.61 3.53 -8.20
CA LEU A 90 -0.31 4.26 -7.31
C LEU A 90 0.28 5.53 -6.70
N THR A 91 1.59 5.56 -6.42
CA THR A 91 2.21 6.73 -5.80
C THR A 91 2.73 7.71 -6.85
N PRO A 92 2.35 9.00 -6.81
CA PRO A 92 2.95 10.01 -7.67
C PRO A 92 4.45 10.09 -7.39
N GLY A 93 5.26 9.98 -8.46
CA GLY A 93 6.73 9.93 -8.34
C GLY A 93 7.36 11.22 -7.82
N ILE A 94 6.66 12.35 -7.96
CA ILE A 94 7.08 13.62 -7.43
C ILE A 94 6.48 13.73 -6.02
N ARG A 95 7.34 13.76 -5.00
CA ARG A 95 6.96 14.15 -3.63
C ARG A 95 7.19 15.67 -3.53
N PRO A 96 6.23 16.53 -3.89
CA PRO A 96 6.41 17.97 -3.74
C PRO A 96 6.58 18.29 -2.26
N TYR A 97 7.82 18.55 -1.85
CA TYR A 97 8.12 19.12 -0.55
C TYR A 97 7.62 20.55 -0.53
N LYS A 98 6.48 20.78 0.12
CA LYS A 98 6.02 22.12 0.49
C LYS A 98 6.40 22.35 1.93
N SER A 99 7.36 23.24 2.18
CA SER A 99 7.53 23.80 3.51
C SER A 99 6.46 24.86 3.72
N GLU A 100 5.59 24.67 4.71
CA GLU A 100 4.74 25.76 5.18
C GLU A 100 5.64 26.73 5.97
N ASN A 101 6.09 27.80 5.31
CA ASN A 101 6.91 28.81 5.97
C ASN A 101 6.02 29.63 6.91
N LEU A 102 6.03 29.30 8.20
CA LEU A 102 5.31 30.01 9.26
C LEU A 102 5.51 31.54 9.21
N TYR A 103 6.74 31.98 8.91
CA TYR A 103 7.08 33.40 8.80
C TYR A 103 6.30 34.13 7.69
N LYS A 104 6.03 33.48 6.54
CA LYS A 104 5.25 34.09 5.46
C LYS A 104 3.80 34.32 5.88
N GLN A 105 3.22 33.36 6.61
CA GLN A 105 1.85 33.49 7.14
C GLN A 105 1.74 34.61 8.19
N LEU A 106 2.77 34.78 9.03
CA LEU A 106 2.81 35.87 10.01
C LEU A 106 2.90 37.24 9.34
N GLU A 107 3.74 37.37 8.30
CA GLU A 107 3.90 38.62 7.55
C GLU A 107 2.61 39.05 6.83
N GLU A 108 1.91 38.11 6.20
CA GLU A 108 0.61 38.37 5.58
C GLU A 108 -0.44 38.85 6.60
N ARG A 109 -0.48 38.23 7.79
CA ARG A 109 -1.39 38.66 8.87
C ARG A 109 -1.07 40.07 9.36
N GLU A 110 0.20 40.43 9.48
CA GLU A 110 0.59 41.79 9.86
C GLU A 110 0.21 42.83 8.80
N LYS A 111 0.41 42.52 7.51
CA LYS A 111 0.02 43.41 6.40
C LYS A 111 -1.48 43.67 6.41
N ILE A 112 -2.29 42.61 6.51
CA ILE A 112 -3.75 42.72 6.60
C ILE A 112 -4.15 43.59 7.81
N ARG A 113 -3.52 43.39 8.98
CA ARG A 113 -3.82 44.18 10.17
C ARG A 113 -3.50 45.67 9.97
N ARG A 114 -2.40 46.01 9.30
CA ARG A 114 -2.02 47.39 8.99
C ARG A 114 -2.99 48.04 8.00
N GLU A 115 -3.40 47.31 6.96
CA GLU A 115 -4.39 47.77 5.98
C GLU A 115 -5.74 48.05 6.62
N VAL A 116 -6.23 47.15 7.48
CA VAL A 116 -7.49 47.33 8.23
C VAL A 116 -7.41 48.60 9.10
N CYS A 117 -6.31 48.78 9.85
CA CYS A 117 -6.11 49.97 10.68
C CYS A 117 -6.11 51.26 9.85
N PHE A 118 -5.45 51.24 8.68
CA PHE A 118 -5.44 52.39 7.76
C PHE A 118 -6.83 52.70 7.21
N LEU A 119 -7.59 51.69 6.82
CA LEU A 119 -8.97 51.85 6.34
C LEU A 119 -9.91 52.39 7.43
N GLU A 120 -9.78 51.92 8.67
CA GLU A 120 -10.53 52.45 9.80
C GLU A 120 -10.21 53.92 10.09
N GLN A 121 -8.93 54.31 10.04
CA GLN A 121 -8.53 55.71 10.20
C GLN A 121 -9.06 56.59 9.07
N LYS A 122 -9.01 56.10 7.82
CA LYS A 122 -9.56 56.79 6.65
C LYS A 122 -11.08 56.95 6.77
N ALA A 123 -11.79 55.92 7.24
CA ALA A 123 -13.23 55.96 7.50
C ALA A 123 -13.58 56.97 8.60
N LYS A 124 -12.83 56.99 9.71
CA LYS A 124 -12.99 57.97 10.81
C LYS A 124 -12.70 59.41 10.37
N GLY A 125 -11.65 59.64 9.56
CA GLY A 125 -11.30 60.95 9.02
C GLY A 125 -12.27 61.48 7.94
N GLY A 126 -12.89 60.59 7.17
CA GLY A 126 -13.92 60.94 6.17
C GLY A 126 -15.27 61.29 6.80
N GLY A 127 -15.66 60.63 7.90
CA GLY A 127 -16.93 60.90 8.61
C GLY A 127 -17.02 62.28 9.25
N GLY A 128 -15.89 62.92 9.54
CA GLY A 128 -15.85 64.28 10.09
C GLY A 128 -16.14 65.38 9.07
N LYS A 129 -15.77 65.19 7.79
CA LYS A 129 -15.96 66.23 6.75
C LYS A 129 -17.39 66.33 6.23
N ALA A 130 -18.19 65.27 6.34
CA ALA A 130 -19.59 65.28 5.89
C ALA A 130 -20.55 65.99 6.89
N LYS A 131 -20.16 66.17 8.16
CA LYS A 131 -21.02 66.83 9.18
C LYS A 131 -20.82 68.35 9.26
N THR A 132 -19.77 68.92 8.67
CA THR A 132 -19.46 70.36 8.78
C THR A 132 -19.98 71.20 7.59
N ALA A 133 -20.55 70.58 6.57
CA ALA A 133 -21.08 71.28 5.38
C ALA A 133 -22.59 71.58 5.43
N GLY A 134 -23.23 71.39 6.59
CA GLY A 134 -24.69 71.52 6.77
C GLY A 134 -25.08 72.41 7.94
N LYS A 135 -24.40 73.54 8.14
CA LYS A 135 -24.83 74.58 9.08
C LYS A 135 -24.67 75.96 8.46
#